data_AF-Q3ARS6-F1
#
_entry.id   AF-Q3ARS6-F1
#
_cell.length_a   1.000
_cell.length_b   1.000
_cell.length_c   1.000
_cell.angle_alpha   90.00
_cell.angle_beta   90.00
_cell.angle_gamma   90.00
#
_symmetry.space_group_name_H-M   'P 1'
#
loop_
_entity.id
_entity.type
_entity.pdbx_description
1 polymer ?
#
loop_
_entity_poly.entity_id
_entity_poly.type
_entity_poly.pdbx_seq_one_letter_code
_entity_poly.pdbx_strand_id
1 'polypeptide(L)'
;MVKNHKEVLAATHQKLIEFNELNKLHGPELAWEKMLEGLPEKQKKRMATFLAEPTLFKAFTRAIPFFESAGMEMEIVDLSNKGSDAVLEIQKYCPYLQICKEYNIETPCHIICDIEIESTRQAFPEMKGEILARQAFGSCVCLFKYERPAK
;
A
#
# COMPACT_ATOMS: atom_id res chain seq x y z
N MET A 1 10.17 -15.25 -3.37
CA MET A 1 9.29 -15.71 -4.46
C MET A 1 8.42 -14.53 -4.88
N VAL A 2 8.53 -14.08 -6.12
CA VAL A 2 7.63 -13.06 -6.69
C VAL A 2 6.31 -13.78 -6.97
N LYS A 3 5.22 -13.36 -6.33
CA LYS A 3 3.89 -13.89 -6.62
C LYS A 3 3.53 -13.56 -8.07
N ASN A 4 2.89 -14.50 -8.77
CA ASN A 4 2.42 -14.26 -10.14
C ASN A 4 1.36 -13.14 -10.11
N HIS A 5 1.32 -12.29 -11.14
CA HIS A 5 0.29 -11.27 -11.39
C HIS A 5 -1.13 -11.71 -11.00
N LYS A 6 -1.50 -12.93 -11.41
CA LYS A 6 -2.81 -13.53 -11.12
C LYS A 6 -3.08 -13.71 -9.62
N GLU A 7 -2.06 -14.01 -8.83
CA GLU A 7 -2.19 -14.19 -7.38
C GLU A 7 -2.37 -12.86 -6.65
N VAL A 8 -1.73 -11.79 -7.13
CA VAL A 8 -1.89 -10.45 -6.54
C VAL A 8 -3.30 -9.94 -6.81
N LEU A 9 -3.78 -10.06 -8.05
CA LEU A 9 -5.15 -9.70 -8.40
C LEU A 9 -6.17 -10.54 -7.63
N ALA A 10 -6.01 -11.86 -7.59
CA ALA A 10 -6.91 -12.75 -6.83
C ALA A 10 -6.95 -12.39 -5.33
N ALA A 11 -5.80 -12.05 -4.74
CA ALA A 11 -5.75 -11.59 -3.37
C ALA A 11 -6.51 -10.27 -3.16
N THR A 12 -6.46 -9.35 -4.14
CA THR A 12 -7.23 -8.10 -4.10
C THR A 12 -8.73 -8.38 -4.21
N HIS A 13 -9.17 -9.22 -5.14
CA HIS A 13 -10.59 -9.64 -5.22
C HIS A 13 -11.07 -10.22 -3.88
N GLN A 14 -10.28 -11.10 -3.27
CA GLN A 14 -10.61 -11.70 -1.97
C GLN A 14 -10.73 -10.63 -0.87
N LYS A 15 -9.82 -9.65 -0.80
CA LYS A 15 -9.89 -8.56 0.19
C LYS A 15 -11.18 -7.74 0.04
N LEU A 16 -11.62 -7.46 -1.18
CA LEU A 16 -12.84 -6.68 -1.43
C LEU A 16 -14.10 -7.47 -1.07
N ILE A 17 -14.12 -8.77 -1.36
CA ILE A 17 -15.20 -9.68 -0.96
C ILE A 17 -15.31 -9.71 0.56
N GLU A 18 -14.19 -9.96 1.25
CA GLU A 18 -14.13 -10.04 2.71
C GLU A 18 -14.60 -8.74 3.37
N PHE A 19 -14.11 -7.59 2.89
CA PHE A 19 -14.57 -6.29 3.41
C PHE A 19 -16.08 -6.10 3.20
N ASN A 20 -16.63 -6.43 2.04
CA ASN A 20 -18.06 -6.30 1.77
C ASN A 20 -18.91 -7.20 2.68
N GLU A 21 -18.46 -8.42 2.97
CA GLU A 21 -19.12 -9.33 3.91
C GLU A 21 -19.09 -8.77 5.34
N LEU A 22 -17.91 -8.35 5.80
CA LEU A 22 -17.74 -7.76 7.12
C LEU A 22 -18.58 -6.47 7.28
N ASN A 23 -18.60 -5.62 6.26
CA ASN A 23 -19.36 -4.37 6.27
C ASN A 23 -20.86 -4.63 6.39
N LYS A 24 -21.40 -5.65 5.70
CA LYS A 24 -22.81 -6.04 5.83
C LYS A 24 -23.16 -6.56 7.23
N LEU A 25 -22.22 -7.24 7.88
CA LEU A 25 -22.43 -7.86 9.19
C LEU A 25 -22.24 -6.88 10.36
N HIS A 26 -21.30 -5.95 10.23
CA HIS A 26 -20.75 -5.20 11.35
C HIS A 26 -20.72 -3.68 11.14
N GLY A 27 -21.03 -3.22 9.93
CA GLY A 27 -20.83 -1.83 9.53
C GLY A 27 -19.38 -1.52 9.13
N PRO A 28 -19.15 -0.33 8.55
CA PRO A 28 -17.89 -0.03 7.86
C PRO A 28 -16.69 0.11 8.79
N GLU A 29 -16.88 0.72 9.97
CA GLU A 29 -15.81 0.94 10.94
C GLU A 29 -15.25 -0.38 11.48
N LEU A 30 -16.12 -1.25 12.01
CA LEU A 30 -15.70 -2.54 12.56
C LEU A 30 -15.21 -3.50 11.46
N ALA A 31 -15.73 -3.40 10.24
CA ALA A 31 -15.19 -4.13 9.09
C ALA A 31 -13.75 -3.72 8.79
N TRP A 32 -13.46 -2.41 8.82
CA TRP A 32 -12.12 -1.90 8.59
C TRP A 32 -11.13 -2.34 9.67
N GLU A 33 -11.52 -2.26 10.94
CA GLU A 33 -10.72 -2.76 12.06
C GLU A 33 -10.39 -4.25 11.90
N LYS A 34 -11.39 -5.05 11.54
CA LYS A 34 -11.21 -6.50 11.29
C LYS A 34 -10.28 -6.78 10.11
N MET A 35 -10.36 -6.00 9.05
CA MET A 35 -9.42 -6.12 7.93
C MET A 35 -7.98 -5.79 8.33
N LEU A 36 -7.78 -4.93 9.33
CA LEU A 36 -6.47 -4.56 9.86
C LEU A 36 -5.86 -5.62 10.78
N GLU A 37 -6.68 -6.46 11.42
CA GLU A 37 -6.23 -7.47 12.38
C GLU A 37 -5.13 -8.38 11.79
N GLY A 38 -3.99 -8.43 12.47
CA GLY A 38 -2.83 -9.25 12.08
C GLY A 38 -2.10 -8.79 10.80
N LEU A 39 -2.54 -7.71 10.14
CA LEU A 39 -1.80 -7.12 9.03
C LEU A 39 -0.46 -6.48 9.45
N PRO A 40 -0.34 -5.74 10.58
CA PRO A 40 0.93 -5.17 10.99
C PRO A 40 2.06 -6.21 11.09
N GLU A 41 1.80 -7.38 11.66
CA GLU A 41 2.78 -8.46 11.76
C GLU A 41 3.16 -9.05 10.39
N LYS A 42 2.19 -9.17 9.48
CA LYS A 42 2.45 -9.59 8.09
C LYS A 42 3.27 -8.52 7.36
N GLN A 43 2.96 -7.26 7.58
CA GLN A 43 3.63 -6.12 6.96
C GLN A 43 5.07 -6.02 7.42
N LYS A 44 5.31 -6.18 8.72
CA LYS A 44 6.65 -6.27 9.30
C LYS A 44 7.49 -7.32 8.60
N LYS A 45 6.97 -8.55 8.44
CA LYS A 45 7.67 -9.65 7.76
C LYS A 45 7.95 -9.37 6.28
N ARG A 46 6.98 -8.78 5.56
CA ARG A 46 7.12 -8.48 4.12
C ARG A 46 8.12 -7.36 3.86
N MET A 47 8.04 -6.28 4.63
CA MET A 47 8.86 -5.10 4.43
C MET A 47 10.26 -5.24 5.01
N ALA A 48 10.46 -6.10 6.03
CA ALA A 48 11.77 -6.26 6.69
C ALA A 48 12.92 -6.53 5.71
N THR A 49 12.69 -7.35 4.68
CA THR A 49 13.72 -7.65 3.66
C THR A 49 14.11 -6.43 2.84
N PHE A 50 13.16 -5.54 2.54
CA PHE A 50 13.43 -4.31 1.79
C PHE A 50 14.01 -3.22 2.69
N LEU A 51 13.49 -3.07 3.91
CA LEU A 51 13.95 -2.06 4.87
C LEU A 51 15.33 -2.36 5.48
N ALA A 52 15.88 -3.54 5.21
CA ALA A 52 17.30 -3.86 5.45
C ALA A 52 18.25 -3.05 4.54
N GLU A 53 17.75 -2.51 3.43
CA GLU A 53 18.53 -1.61 2.57
C GLU A 53 18.98 -0.34 3.33
N PRO A 54 20.10 0.30 2.91
CA PRO A 54 20.61 1.49 3.58
C PRO A 54 19.66 2.70 3.57
N THR A 55 18.84 2.86 2.52
CA THR A 55 17.90 3.98 2.36
C THR A 55 16.52 3.48 1.94
N LEU A 56 15.47 4.26 2.25
CA LEU A 56 14.12 4.00 1.76
C LEU A 56 14.07 4.03 0.23
N PHE A 57 14.83 4.94 -0.41
CA PHE A 57 14.92 4.97 -1.87
C PHE A 57 15.36 3.61 -2.46
N LYS A 58 16.41 2.99 -1.90
CA LYS A 58 16.87 1.66 -2.34
C LYS A 58 15.85 0.56 -2.02
N ALA A 59 15.28 0.60 -0.82
CA ALA A 59 14.25 -0.36 -0.39
C ALA A 59 13.06 -0.38 -1.34
N PHE A 60 12.51 0.80 -1.65
CA PHE A 60 11.32 0.96 -2.50
C PHE A 60 11.65 0.69 -3.97
N THR A 61 12.80 1.13 -4.47
CA THR A 61 13.25 0.80 -5.83
C THR A 61 13.36 -0.71 -6.03
N ARG A 62 13.86 -1.44 -5.03
CA ARG A 62 13.96 -2.90 -5.07
C ARG A 62 12.60 -3.59 -5.06
N ALA A 63 11.55 -2.93 -4.58
CA ALA A 63 10.18 -3.45 -4.58
C ALA A 63 9.45 -3.24 -5.92
N ILE A 64 9.95 -2.36 -6.81
CA ILE A 64 9.30 -2.06 -8.11
C ILE A 64 8.93 -3.33 -8.89
N PRO A 65 9.82 -4.33 -9.10
CA PRO A 65 9.46 -5.50 -9.90
C PRO A 65 8.32 -6.33 -9.31
N PHE A 66 8.12 -6.29 -7.99
CA PHE A 66 6.98 -6.94 -7.36
C PHE A 66 5.67 -6.24 -7.72
N PHE A 67 5.64 -4.90 -7.72
CA PHE A 67 4.47 -4.12 -8.09
C PHE A 67 4.20 -4.15 -9.60
N GLU A 68 5.24 -4.12 -10.43
CA GLU A 68 5.12 -4.33 -11.89
C GLU A 68 4.50 -5.70 -12.19
N SER A 69 4.89 -6.73 -11.44
CA SER A 69 4.28 -8.05 -11.57
C SER A 69 2.79 -8.05 -11.21
N ALA A 70 2.30 -7.08 -10.45
CA ALA A 70 0.88 -6.89 -10.14
C ALA A 70 0.16 -5.98 -11.18
N GLY A 71 0.86 -5.58 -12.23
CA GLY A 71 0.34 -4.70 -13.26
C GLY A 71 0.30 -3.25 -12.82
N MET A 72 1.12 -2.83 -11.86
CA MET A 72 1.30 -1.42 -11.48
C MET A 72 2.47 -0.80 -12.24
N GLU A 73 2.37 0.49 -12.54
CA GLU A 73 3.50 1.29 -13.02
C GLU A 73 3.83 2.32 -11.96
N MET A 74 5.08 2.30 -11.47
CA MET A 74 5.53 3.18 -10.40
C MET A 74 6.92 3.76 -10.64
N GLU A 75 7.13 4.94 -10.07
CA GLU A 75 8.40 5.65 -10.05
C GLU A 75 8.71 6.05 -8.62
N ILE A 76 9.99 5.92 -8.24
CA ILE A 76 10.45 6.18 -6.89
C ILE A 76 11.40 7.37 -6.95
N VAL A 77 11.15 8.39 -6.12
CA VAL A 77 11.96 9.61 -6.03
C VAL A 77 12.56 9.71 -4.63
N ASP A 78 13.87 9.87 -4.55
CA ASP A 78 14.55 10.13 -3.28
C ASP A 78 14.25 11.56 -2.81
N LEU A 79 13.71 11.67 -1.60
CA LEU A 79 13.45 12.96 -0.93
C LEU A 79 14.38 13.18 0.26
N SER A 80 15.37 12.30 0.48
CA SER A 80 16.22 12.32 1.66
C SER A 80 16.99 13.64 1.76
N ASN A 81 16.79 14.35 2.87
CA ASN A 81 17.48 15.59 3.18
C ASN A 81 17.36 15.90 4.68
N LYS A 82 18.21 16.81 5.18
CA LYS A 82 18.12 17.36 6.55
C LYS A 82 18.01 16.30 7.66
N GLY A 83 18.74 15.19 7.53
CA GLY A 83 18.73 14.09 8.52
C GLY A 83 17.51 13.17 8.44
N SER A 84 16.72 13.23 7.37
CA SER A 84 15.61 12.32 7.09
C SER A 84 15.94 11.42 5.89
N ASP A 85 15.67 10.12 6.04
CA ASP A 85 15.64 9.14 4.95
C ASP A 85 14.19 9.07 4.46
N ALA A 86 13.94 9.57 3.24
CA ALA A 86 12.60 9.82 2.75
C ALA A 86 12.45 9.49 1.27
N VAL A 87 11.25 9.08 0.88
CA VAL A 87 10.93 8.68 -0.49
C VAL A 87 9.53 9.13 -0.87
N LEU A 88 9.37 9.46 -2.15
CA LEU A 88 8.07 9.62 -2.81
C LEU A 88 7.88 8.48 -3.79
N GLU A 89 6.83 7.70 -3.59
CA GLU A 89 6.33 6.72 -4.55
C GLU A 89 5.25 7.38 -5.41
N ILE A 90 5.47 7.39 -6.71
CA ILE A 90 4.57 7.90 -7.73
C ILE A 90 3.99 6.71 -8.48
N GLN A 91 2.73 6.38 -8.22
CA GLN A 91 2.05 5.30 -8.93
C GLN A 91 1.23 5.87 -10.09
N LYS A 92 1.71 5.61 -11.31
CA LYS A 92 1.12 6.08 -12.58
C LYS A 92 -0.08 5.24 -13.01
N TYR A 93 -0.05 3.95 -12.70
CA TYR A 93 -1.15 3.05 -13.02
C TYR A 93 -1.55 2.18 -11.82
N CYS A 94 -2.86 2.14 -11.55
CA CYS A 94 -3.46 1.37 -10.46
C CYS A 94 -4.51 0.40 -10.99
N PRO A 95 -4.24 -0.93 -10.97
CA PRO A 95 -5.20 -1.93 -11.44
C PRO A 95 -6.45 -2.00 -10.53
N TYR A 96 -6.33 -1.59 -9.28
CA TYR A 96 -7.42 -1.68 -8.30
C TYR A 96 -8.60 -0.76 -8.63
N LEU A 97 -8.37 0.34 -9.35
CA LEU A 97 -9.45 1.21 -9.81
C LEU A 97 -10.44 0.50 -10.74
N GLN A 98 -9.95 -0.47 -11.53
CA GLN A 98 -10.80 -1.25 -12.41
C GLN A 98 -11.51 -2.36 -11.63
N ILE A 99 -10.75 -3.11 -10.83
CA ILE A 99 -11.27 -4.23 -10.03
C ILE A 99 -12.42 -3.78 -9.12
N CYS A 100 -12.30 -2.63 -8.48
CA CYS A 100 -13.28 -2.22 -7.47
C CYS A 100 -14.62 -1.77 -8.06
N LYS A 101 -14.65 -1.42 -9.35
CA LYS A 101 -15.92 -1.17 -10.08
C LYS A 101 -16.77 -2.43 -10.15
N GLU A 102 -16.17 -3.61 -10.23
CA GLU A 102 -16.89 -4.89 -10.24
C GLU A 102 -17.66 -5.15 -8.93
N TYR A 103 -17.24 -4.49 -7.84
CA TYR A 103 -17.81 -4.64 -6.50
C TYR A 103 -18.63 -3.42 -6.05
N ASN A 104 -18.87 -2.44 -6.94
CA ASN A 104 -19.53 -1.17 -6.62
C ASN A 104 -18.85 -0.39 -5.47
N ILE A 105 -17.52 -0.46 -5.40
CA ILE A 105 -16.72 0.27 -4.42
C ILE A 105 -16.11 1.50 -5.12
N GLU A 106 -16.58 2.68 -4.74
CA GLU A 106 -16.11 3.95 -5.33
C GLU A 106 -14.69 4.33 -4.86
N THR A 107 -14.34 3.98 -3.61
CA THR A 107 -13.10 4.43 -2.96
C THR A 107 -12.24 3.24 -2.52
N PRO A 108 -11.61 2.52 -3.47
CA PRO A 108 -10.83 1.33 -3.16
C PRO A 108 -9.60 1.59 -2.30
N CYS A 109 -9.13 2.83 -2.32
CA CYS A 109 -8.02 3.29 -1.51
C CYS A 109 -8.27 3.08 -0.01
N HIS A 110 -9.52 3.18 0.46
CA HIS A 110 -9.82 3.02 1.88
C HIS A 110 -9.60 1.59 2.41
N ILE A 111 -9.85 0.60 1.54
CA ILE A 111 -9.74 -0.83 1.88
C ILE A 111 -8.33 -1.34 1.57
N ILE A 112 -7.68 -0.77 0.55
CA ILE A 112 -6.39 -1.27 0.09
C ILE A 112 -5.25 -0.41 0.64
N CYS A 113 -5.18 0.85 0.25
CA CYS A 113 -4.03 1.70 0.51
C CYS A 113 -4.00 2.22 1.96
N ASP A 114 -5.13 2.67 2.48
CA ASP A 114 -5.22 3.23 3.83
C ASP A 114 -4.91 2.15 4.88
N ILE A 115 -5.43 0.94 4.68
CA ILE A 115 -5.12 -0.23 5.53
C ILE A 115 -3.63 -0.57 5.48
N GLU A 116 -3.02 -0.60 4.28
CA GLU A 116 -1.60 -0.93 4.16
C GLU A 116 -0.71 0.16 4.80
N ILE A 117 -1.05 1.46 4.67
CA ILE A 117 -0.36 2.54 5.39
C ILE A 117 -0.51 2.40 6.89
N GLU A 118 -1.73 2.18 7.39
CA GLU A 118 -1.94 2.01 8.82
C GLU A 118 -1.19 0.80 9.36
N SER A 119 -1.24 -0.33 8.65
CA SER A 119 -0.51 -1.53 9.03
C SER A 119 1.01 -1.30 9.06
N THR A 120 1.52 -0.49 8.12
CA THR A 120 2.93 -0.10 8.06
C THR A 120 3.30 0.79 9.23
N ARG A 121 2.46 1.77 9.56
CA ARG A 121 2.65 2.67 10.71
C ARG A 121 2.70 1.90 12.03
N GLN A 122 1.83 0.89 12.19
CA GLN A 122 1.83 0.02 13.37
C GLN A 122 3.05 -0.92 13.40
N ALA A 123 3.50 -1.41 12.24
CA ALA A 123 4.63 -2.31 12.13
C ALA A 123 5.99 -1.62 12.37
N PHE A 124 6.11 -0.36 11.96
CA PHE A 124 7.33 0.45 12.00
C PHE A 124 7.04 1.85 12.56
N PRO A 125 6.94 1.99 13.90
CA PRO A 125 6.56 3.26 14.54
C PRO A 125 7.50 4.43 14.24
N GLU A 126 8.75 4.15 13.86
CA GLU A 126 9.75 5.13 13.46
C GLU A 126 9.56 5.67 12.04
N MET A 127 8.71 5.02 11.24
CA MET A 127 8.45 5.37 9.85
C MET A 127 7.05 5.97 9.71
N LYS A 128 6.98 7.12 9.07
CA LYS A 128 5.72 7.79 8.74
C LYS A 128 5.39 7.54 7.28
N GLY A 129 4.21 6.99 7.01
CA GLY A 129 3.64 6.85 5.67
C GLY A 129 2.42 7.76 5.50
N GLU A 130 2.26 8.36 4.32
CA GLU A 130 1.13 9.26 4.01
C GLU A 130 0.72 9.15 2.53
N ILE A 131 -0.58 9.23 2.24
CA ILE A 131 -1.10 9.33 0.87
C ILE A 131 -1.38 10.79 0.56
N LEU A 132 -0.61 11.37 -0.36
CA LEU A 132 -0.71 12.79 -0.73
C LEU A 132 -1.70 13.03 -1.88
N ALA A 133 -1.85 12.06 -2.78
CA ALA A 133 -2.77 12.14 -3.91
C ALA A 133 -3.29 10.76 -4.29
N ARG A 134 -4.50 10.69 -4.85
CA ARG A 134 -5.14 9.43 -5.25
C ARG A 134 -5.86 9.60 -6.58
N GLN A 135 -5.61 8.66 -7.49
CA GLN A 135 -6.36 8.59 -8.76
C GLN A 135 -7.87 8.38 -8.54
N ALA A 136 -8.26 7.66 -7.48
CA ALA A 136 -9.66 7.48 -7.10
C ALA A 136 -10.39 8.81 -6.79
N PHE A 137 -9.64 9.88 -6.50
CA PHE A 137 -10.18 11.23 -6.24
C PHE A 137 -9.83 12.23 -7.35
N GLY A 138 -9.61 11.74 -8.58
CA GLY A 138 -9.44 12.59 -9.77
C GLY A 138 -8.01 13.11 -10.01
N SER A 139 -7.03 12.69 -9.21
CA SER A 139 -5.61 12.98 -9.49
C SER A 139 -5.12 12.16 -10.69
N CYS A 140 -4.10 12.65 -11.42
CA CYS A 140 -3.51 11.89 -12.52
C CYS A 140 -2.66 10.69 -12.06
N VAL A 141 -2.13 10.73 -10.85
CA VAL A 141 -1.30 9.69 -10.22
C VAL A 141 -1.66 9.54 -8.74
N CYS A 142 -1.33 8.39 -8.14
CA CYS A 142 -1.30 8.28 -6.68
C CYS A 142 0.10 8.66 -6.19
N LEU A 143 0.16 9.38 -5.06
CA LEU A 143 1.42 9.80 -4.45
C LEU A 143 1.45 9.30 -3.01
N PHE A 144 2.49 8.54 -2.67
CA PHE A 144 2.74 8.07 -1.31
C PHE A 144 4.08 8.60 -0.84
N LYS A 145 4.11 9.17 0.36
CA LYS A 145 5.33 9.64 0.99
C LYS A 145 5.65 8.75 2.17
N TYR A 146 6.90 8.30 2.25
CA TYR A 146 7.43 7.62 3.42
C TYR A 146 8.68 8.33 3.93
N GLU A 147 8.80 8.49 5.24
CA GLU A 147 9.97 9.09 5.87
C GLU A 147 10.30 8.45 7.22
N ARG A 148 11.59 8.40 7.55
CA ARG A 148 12.11 7.97 8.85
C ARG A 148 13.40 8.75 9.17
N PRO A 149 13.86 8.78 10.43
CA PRO A 149 15.18 9.32 10.75
C PRO A 149 16.27 8.64 9.91
N ALA A 150 17.20 9.42 9.38
CA ALA A 150 18.38 8.86 8.71
C ALA A 150 19.22 8.04 9.71
N LYS A 151 19.79 6.93 9.23
CA LYS A 151 20.71 6.08 10.01
C LYS A 151 22.10 6.71 10.14
#